data_AF-A0A0L0UQH5-F1
#
_entry.id   AF-A0A0L0UQH5-F1
#
_cell.length_a   1.000
_cell.length_b   1.000
_cell.length_c   1.000
_cell.angle_alpha   90.00
_cell.angle_beta   90.00
_cell.angle_gamma   90.00
#
_symmetry.space_group_name_H-M   'P 1'
#
loop_
_entity.id
_entity.type
_entity.pdbx_description
1 polymer ?
#
loop_
_entity_poly.entity_id
_entity_poly.type
_entity_poly.pdbx_seq_one_letter_code
_entity_poly.pdbx_strand_id
1 'polypeptide(L)'
;MEGTKIHPPKTLSDLLPANNGCRHHQQDNHRYAAREINLLAHMKATLQSRGLAWQGPRDRPVAESEELPLAEEVEEANNGVPICCFCDEPIPHHPSEKFTKLTDYFQAVPEAEPRQGLVHKAGLYLPLARIASHCQLHRAEVELIPLAIRRGWPLNINFASIPS
;
A
#
# COMPACT_ATOMS: atom_id res chain seq x y z
N MET A 1 -69.31 32.64 -9.76
CA MET A 1 -68.12 33.41 -10.16
C MET A 1 -67.25 33.52 -8.93
N GLU A 2 -66.16 32.75 -8.86
CA GLU A 2 -65.01 33.00 -7.97
C GLU A 2 -63.96 31.94 -8.32
N GLY A 3 -62.95 32.35 -9.09
CA GLY A 3 -61.84 31.50 -9.50
C GLY A 3 -60.67 31.65 -8.54
N THR A 4 -60.37 30.58 -7.80
CA THR A 4 -59.25 30.51 -6.86
C THR A 4 -57.92 30.46 -7.62
N LYS A 5 -57.10 31.52 -7.49
CA LYS A 5 -55.73 31.55 -8.03
C LYS A 5 -54.78 30.83 -7.06
N ILE A 6 -54.14 29.76 -7.53
CA ILE A 6 -53.09 29.05 -6.81
C ILE A 6 -51.74 29.66 -7.23
N HIS A 7 -50.96 30.16 -6.26
CA HIS A 7 -49.59 30.64 -6.51
C HIS A 7 -48.58 29.48 -6.40
N PRO A 8 -47.55 29.42 -7.27
CA PRO A 8 -46.50 28.40 -7.19
C PRO A 8 -45.48 28.67 -6.06
N PRO A 9 -44.75 27.65 -5.59
CA PRO A 9 -43.71 27.79 -4.57
C PRO A 9 -42.47 28.48 -5.15
N LYS A 10 -41.88 29.40 -4.36
CA LYS A 10 -40.64 30.11 -4.68
C LYS A 10 -39.44 29.15 -4.73
N THR A 11 -38.62 29.24 -5.76
CA THR A 11 -37.41 28.43 -5.94
C THR A 11 -36.21 29.06 -5.23
N LEU A 12 -35.20 28.23 -4.94
CA LEU A 12 -33.95 28.58 -4.24
C LEU A 12 -33.05 29.61 -4.99
N SER A 13 -33.56 30.23 -6.05
CA SER A 13 -32.87 31.18 -6.92
C SER A 13 -33.06 32.64 -6.48
N ASP A 14 -33.96 32.90 -5.52
CA ASP A 14 -34.37 34.25 -5.10
C ASP A 14 -33.52 34.85 -3.95
N LEU A 15 -32.44 34.19 -3.52
CA LEU A 15 -31.70 34.58 -2.30
C LEU A 15 -30.23 35.00 -2.47
N LEU A 16 -29.75 35.35 -3.67
CA LEU A 16 -28.41 35.92 -3.81
C LEU A 16 -28.37 37.18 -4.71
N PRO A 17 -27.68 38.26 -4.26
CA PRO A 17 -27.64 39.52 -4.99
C PRO A 17 -26.78 39.43 -6.26
N ALA A 18 -27.25 40.14 -7.29
CA ALA A 18 -26.51 40.43 -8.50
C ALA A 18 -25.36 41.42 -8.21
N ASN A 19 -24.16 41.16 -8.73
CA ASN A 19 -23.22 42.24 -9.03
C ASN A 19 -22.28 41.89 -10.20
N ASN A 20 -22.71 42.35 -11.38
CA ASN A 20 -21.98 43.14 -12.38
C ASN A 20 -20.52 42.82 -12.75
N GLY A 21 -20.38 42.46 -14.04
CA GLY A 21 -19.36 42.98 -14.97
C GLY A 21 -17.96 42.36 -14.84
N CYS A 22 -17.17 42.16 -15.90
CA CYS A 22 -17.30 42.40 -17.32
C CYS A 22 -16.15 41.63 -17.99
N ARG A 23 -16.29 41.36 -19.29
CA ARG A 23 -15.29 40.78 -20.19
C ARG A 23 -13.91 41.45 -20.06
N HIS A 24 -12.83 40.67 -20.10
CA HIS A 24 -11.84 40.61 -21.18
C HIS A 24 -10.59 39.80 -20.75
N HIS A 25 -9.98 39.17 -21.75
CA HIS A 25 -8.59 38.72 -21.81
C HIS A 25 -8.20 37.39 -21.16
N GLN A 26 -8.26 36.37 -22.02
CA GLN A 26 -7.11 35.55 -22.41
C GLN A 26 -5.74 36.14 -22.02
N GLN A 27 -4.87 35.26 -21.50
CA GLN A 27 -3.43 35.40 -21.24
C GLN A 27 -3.06 35.98 -19.87
N ASP A 28 -2.72 35.08 -18.95
CA ASP A 28 -1.66 35.32 -17.95
C ASP A 28 -0.98 33.97 -17.62
N ASN A 29 -0.33 33.40 -18.63
CA ASN A 29 0.53 32.21 -18.48
C ASN A 29 1.95 32.59 -18.03
N HIS A 30 2.09 33.64 -17.21
CA HIS A 30 3.38 34.14 -16.75
C HIS A 30 3.30 34.71 -15.33
N ARG A 31 3.23 33.83 -14.30
CA ARG A 31 3.60 34.26 -12.93
C ARG A 31 3.85 33.14 -11.92
N TYR A 32 4.43 32.00 -12.33
CA TYR A 32 5.17 31.18 -11.37
C TYR A 32 6.58 31.76 -11.21
N ALA A 33 6.66 32.96 -10.63
CA ALA A 33 7.89 33.34 -9.95
C ALA A 33 8.02 32.33 -8.80
N ALA A 34 9.02 31.46 -8.87
CA ALA A 34 9.35 30.55 -7.79
C ALA A 34 9.63 31.41 -6.54
N ARG A 35 8.61 31.58 -5.70
CA ARG A 35 8.83 32.01 -4.32
C ARG A 35 9.71 30.93 -3.74
N GLU A 36 10.93 31.29 -3.39
CA GLU A 36 11.83 30.41 -2.67
C GLU A 36 11.20 30.15 -1.31
N ILE A 37 10.40 29.08 -1.21
CA ILE A 37 9.74 28.69 0.02
C ILE A 37 10.82 28.04 0.87
N ASN A 38 11.24 28.72 1.94
CA ASN A 38 12.07 28.11 2.96
C ASN A 38 11.22 27.07 3.72
N LEU A 39 11.24 25.83 3.22
CA LEU A 39 10.43 24.72 3.71
C LEU A 39 10.69 24.45 5.20
N LEU A 40 11.95 24.60 5.63
CA LEU A 40 12.37 24.41 7.02
C LEU A 40 11.74 25.46 7.94
N ALA A 41 11.73 26.73 7.52
CA ALA A 41 11.08 27.80 8.26
C ALA A 41 9.57 27.58 8.38
N HIS A 42 8.93 27.16 7.29
CA HIS A 42 7.50 26.87 7.27
C HIS A 42 7.13 25.68 8.19
N MET A 43 7.94 24.61 8.17
CA MET A 43 7.76 23.46 9.05
C MET A 43 7.90 23.86 10.53
N LYS A 44 8.94 24.63 10.87
CA LYS A 44 9.16 25.12 12.25
C LYS A 44 7.99 25.97 12.75
N ALA A 45 7.51 26.90 11.94
CA ALA A 45 6.37 27.76 12.29
C ALA A 45 5.08 26.95 12.53
N THR A 46 4.85 25.92 11.72
CA THR A 46 3.67 25.05 11.86
C THR A 46 3.72 24.20 13.12
N LEU A 47 4.91 23.73 13.52
CA LEU A 47 5.07 22.99 14.77
C LEU A 47 4.88 23.91 15.98
N GLN A 48 5.45 25.11 15.93
CA GLN A 48 5.33 26.11 16.99
C GLN A 48 3.89 26.56 17.22
N SER A 49 3.10 26.77 16.16
CA SER A 49 1.68 27.14 16.30
C SER A 49 0.84 26.06 16.96
N ARG A 50 1.32 24.81 16.98
CA ARG A 50 0.72 23.66 17.66
C ARG A 50 1.35 23.37 19.03
N GLY A 51 2.21 24.26 19.54
CA GLY A 51 2.90 24.09 20.82
C GLY A 51 3.99 23.02 20.82
N LEU A 52 4.45 22.59 19.65
CA LEU A 52 5.50 21.58 19.49
C LEU A 52 6.84 22.25 19.15
N ALA A 53 7.90 21.89 19.88
CA ALA A 53 9.25 22.35 19.62
C ALA A 53 10.01 21.34 18.75
N TRP A 54 10.54 21.79 17.61
CA TRP A 54 11.43 20.97 16.78
C TRP A 54 12.81 20.86 17.47
N GLN A 55 13.27 19.64 17.72
CA GLN A 55 14.52 19.37 18.46
C GLN A 55 15.76 19.21 17.58
N GLY A 56 15.65 19.47 16.29
CA GLY A 56 16.75 19.31 15.35
C GLY A 56 17.25 17.90 15.15
N PRO A 57 18.17 17.69 14.20
CA PRO A 57 19.02 16.51 14.21
C PRO A 57 19.71 16.49 15.58
N ARG A 58 19.48 15.43 16.34
CA ARG A 58 20.25 15.24 17.56
C ARG A 58 21.66 14.89 17.12
N ASP A 59 22.64 15.67 17.58
CA ASP A 59 24.04 15.26 17.57
C ASP A 59 24.19 14.07 18.51
N ARG A 60 23.76 12.89 18.06
CA ARG A 60 24.38 11.68 18.54
C ARG A 60 25.84 11.76 18.07
N PRO A 61 26.82 11.46 18.93
CA PRO A 61 28.12 11.08 18.44
C PRO A 61 27.85 9.99 17.39
N VAL A 62 28.20 10.30 16.15
CA VAL A 62 28.29 9.31 15.10
C VAL A 62 29.30 8.32 15.66
N ALA A 63 28.80 7.18 16.15
CA ALA A 63 29.64 6.01 16.23
C ALA A 63 30.17 5.86 14.81
N GLU A 64 31.49 6.01 14.70
CA GLU A 64 32.33 5.75 13.54
C GLU A 64 31.54 4.97 12.50
N SER A 65 31.18 5.66 11.42
CA SER A 65 30.53 5.05 10.28
C SER A 65 31.48 3.95 9.80
N GLU A 66 31.28 2.72 10.26
CA GLU A 66 31.78 1.55 9.56
C GLU A 66 31.25 1.71 8.15
N GLU A 67 32.18 2.04 7.26
CA GLU A 67 31.98 2.13 5.84
C GLU A 67 31.42 0.77 5.43
N LEU A 68 30.09 0.70 5.27
CA LEU A 68 29.41 -0.49 4.81
C LEU A 68 30.11 -0.88 3.51
N PRO A 69 30.70 -2.09 3.41
CA PRO A 69 31.34 -2.52 2.18
C PRO A 69 30.34 -2.32 1.06
N LEU A 70 30.75 -1.58 0.03
CA LEU A 70 30.10 -1.55 -1.27
C LEU A 70 29.66 -2.98 -1.56
N ALA A 71 28.35 -3.19 -1.62
CA ALA A 71 27.75 -4.49 -1.81
C ALA A 71 28.55 -5.22 -2.88
N GLU A 72 29.38 -6.18 -2.44
CA GLU A 72 29.91 -7.16 -3.36
C GLU A 72 28.65 -7.72 -4.02
N GLU A 73 28.61 -7.62 -5.35
CA GLU A 73 27.61 -8.28 -6.15
C GLU A 73 27.79 -9.78 -5.88
N VAL A 74 27.22 -10.24 -4.77
CA VAL A 74 27.00 -11.64 -4.50
C VAL A 74 25.98 -12.04 -5.55
N GLU A 75 26.53 -12.44 -6.69
CA GLU A 75 25.99 -13.47 -7.56
C GLU A 75 25.81 -14.73 -6.68
N GLU A 76 24.84 -14.67 -5.74
CA GLU A 76 24.37 -15.85 -5.05
C GLU A 76 23.72 -16.69 -6.12
N ALA A 77 24.45 -17.74 -6.49
CA ALA A 77 23.98 -18.82 -7.32
C ALA A 77 22.56 -19.19 -6.86
N ASN A 78 21.58 -18.75 -7.66
CA ASN A 78 20.18 -19.09 -7.50
C ASN A 78 20.10 -20.61 -7.40
N ASN A 79 19.89 -21.11 -6.18
CA ASN A 79 20.19 -22.50 -5.81
C ASN A 79 19.14 -23.49 -6.37
N GLY A 80 18.50 -23.16 -7.49
CA GLY A 80 17.39 -23.91 -8.09
C GLY A 80 16.14 -23.97 -7.20
N VAL A 81 16.16 -23.34 -6.03
CA VAL A 81 15.06 -23.37 -5.08
C VAL A 81 13.95 -22.46 -5.61
N PRO A 82 12.76 -23.01 -5.88
CA PRO A 82 11.65 -22.18 -6.31
C PRO A 82 11.27 -21.19 -5.20
N ILE A 83 11.07 -19.94 -5.59
CA ILE A 83 10.73 -18.83 -4.70
C ILE A 83 9.31 -18.33 -5.01
N CYS A 84 8.65 -17.80 -3.99
CA CYS A 84 7.32 -17.24 -4.11
C CYS A 84 7.37 -15.98 -4.99
N CYS A 85 6.48 -15.91 -5.98
CA CYS A 85 6.38 -14.80 -6.91
C CYS A 85 5.90 -13.47 -6.29
N PHE A 86 5.56 -13.44 -4.98
CA PHE A 86 5.09 -12.22 -4.32
C PHE A 86 5.94 -11.75 -3.14
N CYS A 87 6.46 -12.65 -2.30
CA CYS A 87 7.26 -12.30 -1.12
C CYS A 87 8.74 -12.70 -1.23
N ASP A 88 9.16 -13.31 -2.33
CA ASP A 88 10.55 -13.72 -2.60
C ASP A 88 11.11 -14.78 -1.64
N GLU A 89 10.30 -15.32 -0.73
CA GLU A 89 10.70 -16.40 0.16
C GLU A 89 10.57 -17.77 -0.54
N PRO A 90 11.36 -18.79 -0.14
CA PRO A 90 11.27 -20.14 -0.67
C PRO A 90 9.86 -20.73 -0.58
N ILE A 91 9.39 -21.39 -1.63
CA ILE A 91 8.11 -22.13 -1.57
C ILE A 91 8.28 -23.42 -0.75
N PRO A 92 7.20 -23.94 -0.13
CA PRO A 92 7.27 -25.21 0.59
C PRO A 92 7.67 -26.37 -0.33
N HIS A 93 8.47 -27.31 0.19
CA HIS A 93 8.91 -28.50 -0.57
C HIS A 93 7.76 -29.38 -1.07
N HIS A 94 6.67 -29.43 -0.31
CA HIS A 94 5.46 -30.18 -0.64
C HIS A 94 4.25 -29.25 -0.52
N PRO A 95 4.02 -28.37 -1.51
CA PRO A 95 2.90 -27.44 -1.48
C PRO A 95 1.58 -28.19 -1.47
N SER A 96 0.58 -27.64 -0.80
CA SER A 96 -0.77 -28.19 -0.91
C SER A 96 -1.35 -27.96 -2.31
N GLU A 97 -2.27 -28.81 -2.73
CA GLU A 97 -3.01 -28.63 -3.98
C GLU A 97 -3.71 -27.26 -4.03
N LYS A 98 -4.17 -26.77 -2.88
CA LYS A 98 -4.80 -25.44 -2.76
C LYS A 98 -3.80 -24.33 -3.07
N PHE A 99 -2.57 -24.41 -2.56
CA PHE A 99 -1.52 -23.43 -2.82
C PHE A 99 -1.10 -23.43 -4.29
N THR A 100 -0.92 -24.62 -4.89
CA THR A 100 -0.59 -24.74 -6.33
C THR A 100 -1.67 -24.12 -7.19
N LYS A 101 -2.95 -24.50 -7.00
CA LYS A 101 -4.07 -23.94 -7.78
C LYS A 101 -4.19 -22.42 -7.65
N LEU A 102 -3.99 -21.89 -6.44
CA LEU A 102 -4.07 -20.46 -6.20
C LEU A 102 -2.91 -19.71 -6.87
N THR A 103 -1.71 -20.30 -6.85
CA THR A 103 -0.53 -19.76 -7.51
C THR A 103 -0.73 -19.73 -9.02
N ASP A 104 -1.14 -20.84 -9.62
CA ASP A 104 -1.41 -20.93 -11.05
C ASP A 104 -2.49 -19.93 -11.49
N TYR A 105 -3.55 -19.80 -10.68
CA TYR A 105 -4.61 -18.82 -10.92
C TYR A 105 -4.05 -17.39 -10.94
N PHE A 106 -3.29 -16.99 -9.91
CA PHE A 106 -2.74 -15.63 -9.85
C PHE A 106 -1.63 -15.36 -10.87
N GLN A 107 -0.96 -16.38 -11.39
CA GLN A 107 -0.04 -16.22 -12.52
C GLN A 107 -0.77 -16.04 -13.85
N ALA A 108 -2.00 -16.54 -13.98
CA ALA A 108 -2.79 -16.49 -15.20
C ALA A 108 -3.72 -15.26 -15.31
N VAL A 109 -3.93 -14.50 -14.22
CA VAL A 109 -4.80 -13.31 -14.29
C VAL A 109 -4.14 -12.19 -15.09
N PRO A 110 -4.90 -11.44 -15.91
CA PRO A 110 -4.35 -10.36 -16.75
C PRO A 110 -3.83 -9.16 -15.94
N GLU A 111 -4.28 -9.02 -14.70
CA GLU A 111 -3.82 -7.98 -13.77
C GLU A 111 -2.42 -8.27 -13.19
N ALA A 112 -1.89 -9.48 -13.37
CA ALA A 112 -0.58 -9.85 -12.86
C ALA A 112 0.49 -9.21 -13.73
N GLU A 113 1.16 -8.20 -13.17
CA GLU A 113 2.24 -7.50 -13.83
C GLU A 113 3.59 -7.93 -13.24
N PRO A 114 4.66 -8.01 -14.03
CA PRO A 114 5.99 -8.26 -13.50
C PRO A 114 6.40 -7.14 -12.54
N ARG A 115 6.88 -7.51 -11.35
CA ARG A 115 7.33 -6.53 -10.35
C ARG A 115 8.65 -5.91 -10.80
N GLN A 116 8.66 -4.59 -10.96
CA GLN A 116 9.86 -3.85 -11.39
C GLN A 116 10.95 -3.82 -10.31
N GLY A 117 12.21 -3.86 -10.73
CA GLY A 117 13.36 -3.65 -9.85
C GLY A 117 13.80 -4.87 -9.03
N LEU A 118 13.41 -6.09 -9.42
CA LEU A 118 13.84 -7.32 -8.75
C LEU A 118 14.99 -8.04 -9.40
N VAL A 119 15.75 -8.74 -8.55
CA VAL A 119 16.81 -9.69 -8.92
C VAL A 119 16.24 -10.91 -9.64
N HIS A 120 14.99 -11.30 -9.37
CA HIS A 120 14.39 -12.50 -9.96
C HIS A 120 13.31 -12.17 -11.01
N LYS A 121 13.30 -12.94 -12.11
CA LYS A 121 12.38 -12.74 -13.25
C LYS A 121 10.95 -13.21 -13.02
N ALA A 122 10.70 -13.98 -11.95
CA ALA A 122 9.40 -14.58 -11.65
C ALA A 122 8.50 -13.72 -10.74
N GLY A 123 8.92 -12.51 -10.40
CA GLY A 123 8.24 -11.67 -9.42
C GLY A 123 7.04 -10.98 -10.03
N LEU A 124 5.90 -11.06 -9.37
CA LEU A 124 4.62 -10.55 -9.82
C LEU A 124 4.06 -9.52 -8.84
N TYR A 125 3.26 -8.61 -9.38
CA TYR A 125 2.51 -7.61 -8.67
C TYR A 125 1.01 -7.81 -8.92
N LEU A 126 0.23 -7.70 -7.85
CA LEU A 126 -1.23 -7.76 -7.81
C LEU A 126 -1.72 -6.81 -6.69
N PRO A 127 -3.03 -6.49 -6.64
CA PRO A 127 -3.60 -5.75 -5.52
C PRO A 127 -3.26 -6.41 -4.17
N LEU A 128 -2.88 -5.59 -3.18
CA LEU A 128 -2.34 -6.05 -1.88
C LEU A 128 -3.18 -7.13 -1.21
N ALA A 129 -4.51 -7.05 -1.28
CA ALA A 129 -5.41 -8.04 -0.68
C ALA A 129 -5.18 -9.47 -1.24
N ARG A 130 -4.92 -9.60 -2.55
CA ARG A 130 -4.63 -10.88 -3.20
C ARG A 130 -3.25 -11.40 -2.80
N ILE A 131 -2.25 -10.54 -2.84
CA ILE A 131 -0.89 -10.86 -2.38
C ILE A 131 -0.93 -11.33 -0.93
N ALA A 132 -1.55 -10.56 -0.03
CA ALA A 132 -1.62 -10.89 1.40
C ALA A 132 -2.32 -12.23 1.64
N SER A 133 -3.40 -12.52 0.90
CA SER A 133 -4.12 -13.79 1.02
C SER A 133 -3.27 -14.98 0.55
N HIS A 134 -2.51 -14.82 -0.54
CA HIS A 134 -1.57 -15.84 -1.02
C HIS A 134 -0.43 -16.06 -0.01
N CYS A 135 0.23 -14.99 0.43
CA CYS A 135 1.36 -15.06 1.35
C CYS A 135 0.95 -15.56 2.76
N GLN A 136 -0.30 -15.34 3.19
CA GLN A 136 -0.82 -15.96 4.41
C GLN A 136 -0.88 -17.49 4.29
N LEU A 137 -1.35 -18.02 3.15
CA LEU A 137 -1.36 -19.46 2.89
C LEU A 137 0.08 -20.00 2.78
N HIS A 138 0.97 -19.28 2.10
CA HIS A 138 2.40 -19.62 2.01
C HIS A 138 3.02 -19.78 3.39
N ARG A 139 2.86 -18.78 4.26
CA ARG A 139 3.35 -18.81 5.65
C ARG A 139 2.76 -19.97 6.43
N ALA A 140 1.47 -20.27 6.22
CA ALA A 140 0.84 -21.40 6.88
C ALA A 140 1.52 -22.73 6.52
N GLU A 141 1.85 -22.95 5.24
CA GLU A 141 2.48 -24.19 4.76
C GLU A 141 3.95 -24.31 5.17
N VAL A 142 4.70 -23.21 5.15
CA VAL A 142 6.14 -23.23 5.46
C VAL A 142 6.41 -23.23 6.96
N GLU A 143 5.67 -22.42 7.72
CA GLU A 143 5.98 -22.15 9.13
C GLU A 143 4.96 -22.79 10.07
N LEU A 144 3.67 -22.45 9.89
CA LEU A 144 2.67 -22.69 10.94
C LEU A 144 2.22 -24.14 11.03
N ILE A 145 1.94 -24.81 9.91
CA ILE A 145 1.52 -26.22 9.88
C ILE A 145 2.65 -27.11 10.40
N PRO A 146 3.91 -27.01 9.92
CA PRO A 146 5.00 -27.79 10.49
C PRO A 146 5.20 -27.53 12.00
N LEU A 147 5.06 -26.28 12.44
CA LEU A 147 5.13 -25.94 13.86
C LEU A 147 4.00 -26.58 14.67
N ALA A 148 2.77 -26.54 14.18
CA ALA A 148 1.61 -27.14 14.83
C ALA A 148 1.75 -28.66 14.94
N ILE A 149 2.23 -29.33 13.88
CA ILE A 149 2.51 -30.76 13.88
C ILE A 149 3.57 -31.09 14.96
N ARG A 150 4.67 -30.34 15.01
CA ARG A 150 5.70 -30.51 16.06
C ARG A 150 5.16 -30.32 17.47
N ARG A 151 4.14 -29.46 17.63
CA ARG A 151 3.43 -29.23 18.91
C ARG A 151 2.35 -30.27 19.20
N GLY A 152 2.15 -31.26 18.35
CA GLY A 152 1.15 -32.32 18.54
C GLY A 152 -0.29 -31.91 18.24
N TRP A 153 -0.50 -30.87 17.42
CA TRP A 153 -1.85 -30.48 17.00
C TRP A 153 -2.47 -31.58 16.13
N PRO A 154 -3.76 -31.89 16.31
CA PRO A 154 -4.41 -32.95 15.55
C PRO A 154 -4.55 -32.57 14.08
N LEU A 155 -4.16 -33.49 13.19
CA LEU A 155 -4.39 -33.36 11.75
C LEU A 155 -5.80 -33.76 11.32
N ASN A 156 -6.48 -34.55 12.15
CA ASN A 156 -7.85 -34.98 11.94
C ASN A 156 -8.66 -34.67 13.20
N ILE A 157 -9.75 -33.94 13.04
CA ILE A 157 -10.67 -33.62 14.13
C ILE A 157 -11.81 -34.63 14.10
N ASN A 158 -11.97 -35.39 15.19
CA ASN A 158 -13.14 -36.24 15.37
C ASN A 158 -14.30 -35.43 15.97
N PHE A 159 -15.10 -34.79 15.10
CA PHE A 159 -16.24 -33.99 15.53
C PHE A 159 -17.29 -34.80 16.32
N ALA A 160 -17.38 -36.12 16.11
CA ALA A 160 -18.31 -36.97 16.86
C ALA A 160 -17.93 -37.12 18.35
N SER A 161 -16.67 -36.84 18.70
CA SER A 161 -16.18 -36.88 20.09
C SER A 161 -16.29 -35.55 20.83
N ILE A 162 -16.77 -34.48 20.18
CA ILE A 162 -16.92 -33.17 20.79
C ILE A 162 -18.28 -33.10 21.49
N PRO A 163 -18.36 -32.82 22.81
CA PRO A 163 -19.63 -32.65 23.51
C PRO A 163 -20.37 -31.43 22.97
N SER A 164 -21.68 -31.59 22.77
CA SER A 164 -22.63 -30.58 22.30
C SER A 164 -22.95 -29.52 23.34
#